data_AF-A0A2T0FEZ6-F1
#
_entry.id   AF-A0A2T0FEZ6-F1
#
_cell.length_a   1.000
_cell.length_b   1.000
_cell.length_c   1.000
_cell.angle_alpha   90.00
_cell.angle_beta   90.00
_cell.angle_gamma   90.00
#
_symmetry.space_group_name_H-M   'P 1'
#
loop_
_entity.id
_entity.type
_entity.pdbx_description
1 polymer ?
#
loop_
_entity_poly.entity_id
_entity_poly.type
_entity_poly.pdbx_seq_one_letter_code
_entity_poly.pdbx_strand_id
1 'polypeptide(L)'
;MNLRHITGWGVQRCRTDRPVRLVVYADTQKQPVYVSEPVEMPDAEFRGVDLARLGRAGGADHLAVRVFELVDGQWCLLHETELYLENSEPWVLDKDFGSTKGPIVVFTVKQHWMWVPGQKKPSKKHRKANGFTAPEALRPVSSLTYDKLVKLHTLQTCLEDSWRSESELIAEIESRLPSSTVKDVAYADNLRRNIKLTKAAVDQTSQITARLRAEATRYITSSKSIANHLNDWQKYWPALEPQKESTEELDNEENAMVVERRRLIRGLMEIFPIDPIDRTFHFTICGLPMPSVFSINHYDPVQVGAVLGLIAQLVVLLSRYLDVALPYPIRPYGSQSYIIDTVSKLQGSRTFPLWTKGALLYRVEYGLYLLHKNIEQLMLSQNLAVADLKQTLANLKNLMLVCS
;
A
#
# COMPACT_ATOMS: atom_id res chain seq x y z
N MET A 1 -15.32 73.82 11.27
CA MET A 1 -15.26 73.76 12.75
C MET A 1 -14.37 72.59 13.12
N ASN A 2 -13.37 72.77 14.00
CA ASN A 2 -12.43 71.71 14.37
C ASN A 2 -12.76 71.22 15.78
N LEU A 3 -13.24 69.97 15.88
CA LEU A 3 -13.50 69.26 17.14
C LEU A 3 -12.24 68.52 17.59
N ARG A 4 -11.66 68.92 18.73
CA ARG A 4 -10.47 68.30 19.33
C ARG A 4 -10.62 68.29 20.86
N HIS A 5 -10.46 67.08 21.43
CA HIS A 5 -10.33 66.72 22.85
C HIS A 5 -11.53 66.94 23.79
N ILE A 6 -11.81 65.90 24.60
CA ILE A 6 -12.64 65.91 25.81
C ILE A 6 -11.74 65.39 26.93
N THR A 7 -11.63 66.11 28.06
CA THR A 7 -11.02 65.57 29.29
C THR A 7 -11.84 66.02 30.49
N GLY A 8 -12.33 65.05 31.26
CA GLY A 8 -12.22 65.04 32.72
C GLY A 8 -13.31 65.67 33.60
N TRP A 9 -14.11 64.77 34.19
CA TRP A 9 -14.72 64.78 35.55
C TRP A 9 -16.01 65.57 35.83
N GLY A 10 -17.08 64.81 36.11
CA GLY A 10 -18.12 65.17 37.07
C GLY A 10 -19.56 64.82 36.71
N VAL A 11 -20.06 63.65 37.18
CA VAL A 11 -21.49 63.35 37.51
C VAL A 11 -22.46 63.27 36.29
N GLN A 12 -23.28 62.26 35.98
CA GLN A 12 -23.86 61.08 36.62
C GLN A 12 -24.15 60.05 35.49
N ARG A 13 -23.97 58.76 35.79
CA ARG A 13 -23.94 57.60 34.87
C ARG A 13 -25.26 57.32 34.12
N CYS A 14 -25.23 57.31 32.78
CA CYS A 14 -26.10 56.43 31.98
C CYS A 14 -25.31 55.13 31.69
N ARG A 15 -25.69 54.03 32.35
CA ARG A 15 -25.06 52.71 32.17
C ARG A 15 -25.71 51.99 30.98
N THR A 16 -25.05 51.95 29.83
CA THR A 16 -25.28 50.91 28.82
C THR A 16 -23.94 50.36 28.33
N ASP A 17 -23.84 49.04 28.19
CA ASP A 17 -22.60 48.27 27.91
C ASP A 17 -22.46 47.94 26.40
N ARG A 18 -23.07 48.74 25.52
CA ARG A 18 -23.23 48.45 24.08
C ARG A 18 -22.56 49.51 23.20
N PRO A 19 -22.09 49.17 21.97
CA PRO A 19 -21.39 50.12 21.13
C PRO A 19 -22.33 51.16 20.51
N VAL A 20 -21.81 52.38 20.35
CA VAL A 20 -22.54 53.58 19.92
C VAL A 20 -21.86 54.20 18.70
N ARG A 21 -22.64 54.77 17.76
CA ARG A 21 -22.14 55.44 16.54
C ARG A 21 -22.80 56.80 16.34
N LEU A 22 -22.05 57.76 15.83
CA LEU A 22 -22.49 59.13 15.57
C LEU A 22 -22.68 59.36 14.07
N VAL A 23 -23.83 59.95 13.71
CA VAL A 23 -24.17 60.29 12.33
C VAL A 23 -24.57 61.76 12.25
N VAL A 24 -23.99 62.47 11.28
CA VAL A 24 -24.23 63.90 11.04
C VAL A 24 -24.97 64.09 9.73
N TYR A 25 -26.07 64.85 9.81
CA TYR A 25 -26.85 65.30 8.67
C TYR A 25 -26.76 66.82 8.55
N ALA A 26 -26.60 67.32 7.32
CA ALA A 26 -26.70 68.74 7.02
C ALA A 26 -28.06 69.05 6.40
N ASP A 27 -28.78 70.00 6.99
CA ASP A 27 -30.12 70.43 6.58
C ASP A 27 -31.12 69.27 6.35
N THR A 28 -32.04 69.41 5.39
CA THR A 28 -33.07 68.43 5.01
C THR A 28 -32.55 67.31 4.10
N GLN A 29 -31.23 67.08 4.02
CA GLN A 29 -30.67 66.04 3.15
C GLN A 29 -30.93 64.63 3.73
N LYS A 30 -31.37 63.70 2.85
CA LYS A 30 -31.68 62.31 3.22
C LYS A 30 -30.46 61.40 3.44
N GLN A 31 -29.28 61.78 2.94
CA GLN A 31 -28.05 61.01 3.10
C GLN A 31 -27.14 61.64 4.16
N PRO A 32 -26.49 60.83 5.03
CA PRO A 32 -25.59 61.36 6.04
C PRO A 32 -24.34 61.96 5.39
N VAL A 33 -23.92 63.11 5.89
CA VAL A 33 -22.69 63.80 5.45
C VAL A 33 -21.47 63.13 6.07
N TYR A 34 -21.64 62.56 7.25
CA TYR A 34 -20.60 61.83 7.95
C TYR A 34 -21.19 60.70 8.80
N VAL A 35 -20.49 59.58 8.84
CA VAL A 35 -20.81 58.41 9.67
C VAL A 35 -19.52 58.00 10.39
N SER A 36 -19.51 58.04 11.72
CA SER A 36 -18.31 57.73 12.53
C SER A 36 -17.94 56.25 12.50
N GLU A 37 -16.94 55.78 13.25
CA GLU A 37 -16.80 54.36 13.61
C GLU A 37 -17.64 54.02 14.87
N PRO A 38 -17.97 52.75 15.15
CA PRO A 38 -18.65 52.34 16.39
C PRO A 38 -17.68 52.31 17.59
N VAL A 39 -18.08 52.86 18.74
CA VAL A 39 -17.25 53.00 19.95
C VAL A 39 -17.98 52.48 21.20
N GLU A 40 -17.29 51.80 22.11
CA GLU A 40 -17.85 51.21 23.35
C GLU A 40 -17.80 52.18 24.54
N MET A 41 -18.85 52.16 25.39
CA MET A 41 -19.02 52.99 26.61
C MET A 41 -18.21 52.42 27.80
N PRO A 42 -17.87 53.20 28.87
CA PRO A 42 -18.59 54.35 29.42
C PRO A 42 -18.10 55.75 28.99
N ASP A 43 -16.91 55.88 28.40
CA ASP A 43 -16.33 57.15 27.94
C ASP A 43 -16.07 57.08 26.43
N ALA A 44 -17.12 57.09 25.61
CA ALA A 44 -16.99 56.99 24.16
C ALA A 44 -16.46 58.30 23.53
N GLU A 45 -15.21 58.30 23.08
CA GLU A 45 -14.60 59.39 22.31
C GLU A 45 -14.62 59.10 20.80
N PHE A 46 -15.13 60.03 19.99
CA PHE A 46 -15.14 59.90 18.51
C PHE A 46 -14.02 60.70 17.86
N ARG A 47 -13.46 60.16 16.76
CA ARG A 47 -12.37 60.80 15.99
C ARG A 47 -12.82 62.16 15.40
N GLY A 48 -11.98 63.18 15.58
CA GLY A 48 -12.23 64.54 15.08
C GLY A 48 -12.22 64.63 13.55
N VAL A 49 -13.23 65.28 12.98
CA VAL A 49 -13.47 65.35 11.52
C VAL A 49 -13.50 66.81 11.07
N ASP A 50 -12.83 67.08 9.94
CA ASP A 50 -12.87 68.39 9.29
C ASP A 50 -14.02 68.44 8.27
N LEU A 51 -15.13 69.05 8.69
CA LEU A 51 -16.32 69.21 7.86
C LEU A 51 -16.05 70.04 6.58
N ALA A 52 -14.97 70.83 6.52
CA ALA A 52 -14.64 71.59 5.31
C ALA A 52 -14.12 70.71 4.15
N ARG A 53 -13.58 69.52 4.45
CA ARG A 53 -13.11 68.55 3.45
C ARG A 53 -14.22 67.63 2.93
N LEU A 54 -15.35 67.63 3.62
CA LEU A 54 -16.55 66.92 3.19
C LEU A 54 -17.36 67.89 2.32
N GLY A 55 -17.12 67.89 1.01
CA GLY A 55 -17.64 68.88 0.05
C GLY A 55 -19.17 69.09 0.01
N ARG A 56 -19.95 68.33 0.80
CA ARG A 56 -21.41 68.47 0.95
C ARG A 56 -21.85 69.31 2.16
N ALA A 57 -20.92 69.72 3.03
CA ALA A 57 -21.20 70.50 4.24
C ALA A 57 -20.92 72.01 4.10
N GLY A 58 -20.32 72.44 2.98
CA GLY A 58 -19.92 73.82 2.76
C GLY A 58 -21.13 74.73 2.51
N GLY A 59 -21.73 75.26 3.58
CA GLY A 59 -22.80 76.26 3.51
C GLY A 59 -24.10 75.94 4.25
N ALA A 60 -24.15 74.91 5.11
CA ALA A 60 -25.36 74.58 5.88
C ALA A 60 -25.48 75.41 7.17
N ASP A 61 -26.69 75.88 7.48
CA ASP A 61 -27.02 76.69 8.67
C ASP A 61 -27.56 75.86 9.84
N HIS A 62 -27.99 74.63 9.56
CA HIS A 62 -28.56 73.69 10.52
C HIS A 62 -27.95 72.28 10.38
N LEU A 63 -27.55 71.69 11.51
CA LEU A 63 -27.01 70.33 11.59
C LEU A 63 -27.86 69.49 12.55
N ALA A 64 -28.27 68.30 12.10
CA ALA A 64 -28.90 67.31 12.96
C ALA A 64 -27.89 66.22 13.31
N VAL A 65 -27.63 66.04 14.60
CA VAL A 65 -26.72 65.00 15.11
C VAL A 65 -27.52 63.92 15.81
N ARG A 66 -27.33 62.69 15.36
CA ARG A 66 -28.00 61.50 15.89
C ARG A 66 -26.98 60.50 16.42
N VAL A 67 -27.25 60.02 17.62
CA VAL A 67 -26.45 59.01 18.31
C VAL A 67 -27.24 57.72 18.33
N PHE A 68 -26.68 56.66 17.74
CA PHE A 68 -27.30 55.34 17.65
C PHE A 68 -26.56 54.34 18.53
N GLU A 69 -27.29 53.51 19.27
CA GLU A 69 -26.77 52.38 20.05
C GLU A 69 -27.10 51.06 19.32
N LEU A 70 -26.17 50.12 19.35
CA LEU A 70 -26.36 48.79 18.76
C LEU A 70 -27.09 47.86 19.74
N VAL A 71 -28.35 47.53 19.45
CA VAL A 71 -29.16 46.58 20.23
C VAL A 71 -29.52 45.39 19.34
N ASP A 72 -29.11 44.18 19.73
CA ASP A 72 -29.44 42.92 19.04
C ASP A 72 -29.20 42.95 17.51
N GLY A 73 -28.08 43.57 17.10
CA GLY A 73 -27.65 43.66 15.70
C GLY A 73 -28.31 44.77 14.87
N GLN A 74 -29.17 45.60 15.48
CA GLN A 74 -29.79 46.76 14.83
C GLN A 74 -29.42 48.07 15.54
N TRP A 75 -29.20 49.13 14.76
CA TRP A 75 -28.87 50.46 15.28
C TRP A 75 -30.14 51.20 15.70
N CYS A 76 -30.32 51.40 17.01
CA CYS A 76 -31.45 52.11 17.60
C CYS A 76 -31.06 53.53 17.99
N LEU A 77 -31.94 54.52 17.76
CA LEU A 77 -31.67 55.91 18.10
C LEU A 77 -31.68 56.09 19.62
N LEU A 78 -30.54 56.48 20.18
CA LEU A 78 -30.37 56.76 21.61
C LEU A 78 -30.66 58.23 21.92
N HIS A 79 -30.17 59.13 21.06
CA HIS A 79 -30.31 60.57 21.26
C HIS A 79 -30.31 61.33 19.93
N GLU A 80 -31.15 62.37 19.83
CA GLU A 80 -31.18 63.29 18.69
C GLU A 80 -31.06 64.73 19.20
N THR A 81 -30.22 65.51 18.52
CA THR A 81 -29.93 66.89 18.87
C THR A 81 -29.86 67.76 17.62
N GLU A 82 -30.54 68.91 17.65
CA GLU A 82 -30.49 69.93 16.60
C GLU A 82 -29.46 71.02 16.95
N LEU A 83 -28.61 71.38 16.00
CA LEU A 83 -27.58 72.41 16.09
C LEU A 83 -27.86 73.51 15.07
N TYR A 84 -28.16 74.72 15.56
CA TYR A 84 -28.37 75.92 14.74
C TYR A 84 -27.12 76.80 14.80
N LEU A 85 -26.49 77.08 13.65
CA LEU A 85 -25.20 77.78 13.58
C LEU A 85 -25.34 79.31 13.63
N GLU A 86 -26.51 79.87 13.28
CA GLU A 86 -26.76 81.31 13.13
C GLU A 86 -26.80 82.13 14.45
N ASN A 87 -27.02 81.52 15.62
CA ASN A 87 -27.16 82.23 16.92
C ASN A 87 -26.29 81.63 18.04
N SER A 88 -25.14 81.05 17.70
CA SER A 88 -24.29 80.40 18.70
C SER A 88 -23.43 81.43 19.46
N GLU A 89 -23.86 81.81 20.67
CA GLU A 89 -22.97 82.46 21.64
C GLU A 89 -22.03 81.42 22.27
N PRO A 90 -20.72 81.69 22.42
CA PRO A 90 -19.77 80.77 23.06
C PRO A 90 -20.01 80.71 24.57
N TRP A 91 -20.21 79.51 25.12
CA TRP A 91 -20.32 79.28 26.57
C TRP A 91 -18.96 78.84 27.14
N VAL A 92 -18.52 79.49 28.22
CA VAL A 92 -17.36 79.07 29.04
C VAL A 92 -17.92 78.37 30.30
N LEU A 93 -17.44 77.15 30.58
CA LEU A 93 -17.90 76.33 31.70
C LEU A 93 -17.53 77.01 33.03
N ASP A 94 -18.49 77.54 33.78
CA ASP A 94 -18.24 78.03 35.14
C ASP A 94 -19.38 77.74 36.13
N LYS A 95 -20.29 76.81 35.80
CA LYS A 95 -21.38 76.40 36.72
C LYS A 95 -21.76 74.92 36.54
N ASP A 96 -22.03 74.27 37.67
CA ASP A 96 -22.51 72.90 37.78
C ASP A 96 -23.76 72.66 36.91
N PHE A 97 -23.72 71.61 36.09
CA PHE A 97 -24.88 71.14 35.34
C PHE A 97 -25.91 70.57 36.32
N GLY A 98 -26.97 71.32 36.60
CA GLY A 98 -28.10 70.83 37.39
C GLY A 98 -28.71 69.58 36.76
N SER A 99 -29.00 68.57 37.57
CA SER A 99 -29.57 67.25 37.23
C SER A 99 -30.53 67.24 36.03
N THR A 100 -30.02 67.01 34.83
CA THR A 100 -30.82 66.69 33.64
C THR A 100 -31.05 65.19 33.54
N LYS A 101 -32.30 64.76 33.30
CA LYS A 101 -32.66 63.35 33.04
C LYS A 101 -32.37 63.00 31.58
N GLY A 102 -31.09 62.80 31.20
CA GLY A 102 -30.70 62.32 29.87
C GLY A 102 -29.19 62.39 29.59
N PRO A 103 -28.66 61.65 28.60
CA PRO A 103 -27.25 61.71 28.21
C PRO A 103 -26.92 63.07 27.59
N ILE A 104 -25.79 63.65 27.98
CA ILE A 104 -25.31 64.94 27.49
C ILE A 104 -24.24 64.71 26.42
N VAL A 105 -24.43 65.27 25.23
CA VAL A 105 -23.42 65.29 24.16
C VAL A 105 -22.71 66.64 24.18
N VAL A 106 -21.38 66.62 24.33
CA VAL A 106 -20.55 67.84 24.37
C VAL A 106 -19.73 67.97 23.10
N PHE A 107 -19.82 69.12 22.44
CA PHE A 107 -18.99 69.45 21.27
C PHE A 107 -17.94 70.49 21.65
N THR A 108 -16.69 70.28 21.24
CA THR A 108 -15.61 71.26 21.35
C THR A 108 -15.27 71.92 20.01
N VAL A 109 -15.11 73.25 19.91
CA VAL A 109 -14.65 73.89 18.65
C VAL A 109 -13.37 74.69 18.91
N LYS A 110 -12.31 74.41 18.14
CA LYS A 110 -11.01 75.10 18.19
C LYS A 110 -10.44 75.25 19.61
N GLN A 111 -10.43 74.13 20.36
CA GLN A 111 -9.81 73.93 21.67
C GLN A 111 -10.37 74.68 22.89
N HIS A 112 -11.37 75.57 22.75
CA HIS A 112 -11.81 76.39 23.90
C HIS A 112 -13.33 76.50 24.08
N TRP A 113 -14.14 76.13 23.09
CA TRP A 113 -15.59 76.37 23.16
C TRP A 113 -16.32 75.06 23.32
N MET A 114 -17.10 74.92 24.39
CA MET A 114 -17.91 73.75 24.69
C MET A 114 -19.38 74.05 24.44
N TRP A 115 -20.11 73.09 23.87
CA TRP A 115 -21.54 73.21 23.61
C TRP A 115 -22.31 72.09 24.32
N VAL A 116 -23.46 72.43 24.91
CA VAL A 116 -24.37 71.50 25.60
C VAL A 116 -25.81 71.68 25.08
N PRO A 117 -26.54 70.60 24.75
CA PRO A 117 -27.87 70.68 24.17
C PRO A 117 -28.94 71.17 25.15
N GLY A 118 -29.78 72.10 24.69
CA GLY A 118 -30.92 72.67 25.42
C GLY A 118 -31.50 73.97 24.85
N GLN A 119 -31.16 74.35 23.61
CA GLN A 119 -31.61 75.60 23.00
C GLN A 119 -33.09 75.52 22.62
N LYS A 120 -33.90 76.51 23.06
CA LYS A 120 -35.28 76.67 22.59
C LYS A 120 -35.25 77.07 21.11
N LYS A 121 -36.13 76.48 20.29
CA LYS A 121 -36.36 76.93 18.90
C LYS A 121 -36.51 78.46 18.89
N PRO A 122 -35.81 79.19 18.00
CA PRO A 122 -35.97 80.64 17.93
C PRO A 122 -37.44 80.98 17.66
N SER A 123 -38.09 81.63 18.63
CA SER A 123 -39.49 82.04 18.50
C SER A 123 -39.58 83.13 17.44
N LYS A 124 -40.18 82.82 16.28
CA LYS A 124 -40.57 83.81 15.28
C LYS A 124 -41.67 84.70 15.86
N LYS A 125 -41.32 85.79 16.55
CA LYS A 125 -42.30 86.85 16.84
C LYS A 125 -42.64 87.56 15.53
N HIS A 126 -43.85 87.28 15.07
CA HIS A 126 -44.52 87.98 13.98
C HIS A 126 -44.52 89.50 14.21
N ARG A 127 -43.99 90.27 13.26
CA ARG A 127 -44.55 91.59 12.92
C ARG A 127 -45.20 91.45 11.55
N LYS A 128 -46.54 91.47 11.55
CA LYS A 128 -47.36 91.44 10.34
C LYS A 128 -47.26 92.78 9.61
N ALA A 129 -47.09 92.66 8.30
CA ALA A 129 -47.55 93.51 7.18
C ALA A 129 -47.76 95.01 7.42
N ASN A 130 -47.09 95.84 6.61
CA ASN A 130 -47.75 96.64 5.56
C ASN A 130 -46.73 97.47 4.76
N GLY A 131 -46.96 97.55 3.44
CA GLY A 131 -46.60 98.73 2.65
C GLY A 131 -45.24 98.72 1.95
N PHE A 132 -45.28 98.83 0.63
CA PHE A 132 -44.19 99.18 -0.28
C PHE A 132 -43.37 100.40 0.18
N THR A 133 -42.04 100.33 0.08
CA THR A 133 -41.14 101.44 -0.35
C THR A 133 -39.72 100.90 -0.64
N ALA A 134 -39.01 101.63 -1.49
CA ALA A 134 -37.69 101.33 -2.07
C ALA A 134 -36.52 101.45 -1.04
N PRO A 135 -35.25 101.15 -1.42
CA PRO A 135 -34.24 100.49 -0.57
C PRO A 135 -33.57 101.38 0.49
N GLU A 136 -33.32 100.79 1.66
CA GLU A 136 -32.50 101.39 2.71
C GLU A 136 -31.03 100.99 2.51
N ALA A 137 -30.22 102.02 2.26
CA ALA A 137 -28.76 102.13 2.25
C ALA A 137 -27.92 100.87 2.55
N LEU A 138 -27.15 100.49 1.52
CA LEU A 138 -25.84 99.83 1.53
C LEU A 138 -25.13 99.83 2.90
N ARG A 139 -25.20 98.67 3.59
CA ARG A 139 -24.09 98.27 4.47
C ARG A 139 -22.91 97.90 3.56
N PRO A 140 -21.70 98.44 3.75
CA PRO A 140 -20.56 98.02 2.96
C PRO A 140 -20.21 96.58 3.34
N VAL A 141 -20.65 95.63 2.50
CA VAL A 141 -20.03 94.31 2.42
C VAL A 141 -18.59 94.56 1.99
N SER A 142 -17.63 94.09 2.77
CA SER A 142 -16.21 94.21 2.45
C SER A 142 -15.95 93.58 1.08
N SER A 143 -15.87 94.40 0.05
CA SER A 143 -15.51 93.97 -1.29
C SER A 143 -14.12 93.36 -1.25
N LEU A 144 -13.95 92.19 -1.88
CA LEU A 144 -12.64 91.54 -1.94
C LEU A 144 -11.64 92.50 -2.59
N THR A 145 -10.55 92.77 -1.88
CA THR A 145 -9.43 93.57 -2.38
C THR A 145 -8.88 92.92 -3.66
N TYR A 146 -8.46 93.74 -4.63
CA TYR A 146 -7.91 93.32 -5.94
C TYR A 146 -6.89 92.16 -5.82
N ASP A 147 -6.02 92.19 -4.82
CA ASP A 147 -5.03 91.16 -4.54
C ASP A 147 -5.64 89.77 -4.25
N LYS A 148 -6.83 89.72 -3.62
CA LYS A 148 -7.55 88.46 -3.37
C LYS A 148 -8.26 87.94 -4.63
N LEU A 149 -8.75 88.83 -5.50
CA LEU A 149 -9.33 88.45 -6.79
C LEU A 149 -8.27 87.87 -7.74
N VAL A 150 -7.07 88.48 -7.77
CA VAL A 150 -5.94 87.96 -8.55
C VAL A 150 -5.54 86.57 -8.06
N LYS A 151 -5.44 86.35 -6.73
CA LYS A 151 -5.14 85.05 -6.12
C LYS A 151 -6.20 83.99 -6.43
N LEU A 152 -7.48 84.35 -6.42
CA LEU A 152 -8.57 83.45 -6.76
C LEU A 152 -8.52 83.05 -8.24
N HIS A 153 -8.26 84.02 -9.13
CA HIS A 153 -8.07 83.76 -10.55
C HIS A 153 -6.82 82.90 -10.83
N THR A 154 -5.72 83.10 -10.09
CA THR A 154 -4.54 82.23 -10.21
C THR A 154 -4.84 80.81 -9.73
N LEU A 155 -5.60 80.65 -8.65
CA LEU A 155 -6.00 79.31 -8.19
C LEU A 155 -6.94 78.63 -9.18
N GLN A 156 -7.87 79.36 -9.79
CA GLN A 156 -8.78 78.81 -10.79
C GLN A 156 -8.03 78.33 -12.04
N THR A 157 -7.06 79.13 -12.52
CA THR A 157 -6.21 78.74 -13.66
C THR A 157 -5.30 77.55 -13.33
N CYS A 158 -4.73 77.48 -12.12
CA CYS A 158 -3.99 76.30 -11.68
C CYS A 158 -4.88 75.04 -11.61
N LEU A 159 -6.16 75.19 -11.24
CA LEU A 159 -7.09 74.07 -11.22
C LEU A 159 -7.36 73.59 -12.66
N GLU A 160 -7.65 74.50 -13.58
CA GLU A 160 -7.89 74.16 -14.98
C GLU A 160 -6.68 73.48 -15.64
N ASP A 161 -5.46 73.92 -15.34
CA ASP A 161 -4.23 73.27 -15.83
C ASP A 161 -4.02 71.88 -15.23
N SER A 162 -4.34 71.68 -13.94
CA SER A 162 -4.29 70.36 -13.30
C SER A 162 -5.25 69.37 -13.97
N TRP A 163 -6.45 69.83 -14.35
CA TRP A 163 -7.46 68.99 -15.00
C TRP A 163 -7.07 68.64 -16.45
N ARG A 164 -6.40 69.56 -17.15
CA ARG A 164 -5.82 69.29 -18.48
C ARG A 164 -4.70 68.27 -18.40
N SER A 165 -3.78 68.41 -17.44
CA SER A 165 -2.70 67.44 -17.21
C SER A 165 -3.24 66.06 -16.87
N GLU A 166 -4.29 65.96 -16.05
CA GLU A 166 -4.94 64.69 -15.73
C GLU A 166 -5.52 64.03 -17.00
N SER A 167 -6.18 64.82 -17.84
CA SER A 167 -6.77 64.34 -19.10
C SER A 167 -5.71 63.90 -20.12
N GLU A 168 -4.59 64.63 -20.22
CA GLU A 168 -3.45 64.26 -21.07
C GLU A 168 -2.76 62.98 -20.59
N LEU A 169 -2.57 62.83 -19.27
CA LEU A 169 -2.04 61.60 -18.69
C LEU A 169 -2.95 60.41 -18.95
N ILE A 170 -4.28 60.59 -18.86
CA ILE A 170 -5.24 59.53 -19.19
C ILE A 170 -5.13 59.13 -20.66
N ALA A 171 -5.09 60.09 -21.58
CA ALA A 171 -4.94 59.81 -23.01
C ALA A 171 -3.59 59.16 -23.35
N GLU A 172 -2.51 59.57 -22.67
CA GLU A 172 -1.19 58.95 -22.82
C GLU A 172 -1.17 57.51 -22.28
N ILE A 173 -1.80 57.26 -21.13
CA ILE A 173 -1.98 55.90 -20.57
C ILE A 173 -2.79 55.03 -21.53
N GLU A 174 -3.88 55.55 -22.09
CA GLU A 174 -4.73 54.82 -23.04
C GLU A 174 -4.03 54.54 -24.36
N SER A 175 -3.22 55.47 -24.89
CA SER A 175 -2.45 55.26 -26.13
C SER A 175 -1.25 54.33 -25.94
N ARG A 176 -0.64 54.32 -24.74
CA ARG A 176 0.44 53.39 -24.36
C ARG A 176 -0.08 52.01 -23.95
N LEU A 177 -1.38 51.84 -23.71
CA LEU A 177 -2.00 50.53 -23.52
C LEU A 177 -2.08 49.82 -24.89
N PRO A 178 -1.19 48.86 -25.20
CA PRO A 178 -1.23 48.22 -26.50
C PRO A 178 -2.32 47.15 -26.49
N SER A 179 -2.95 46.94 -27.65
CA SER A 179 -3.79 45.79 -27.97
C SER A 179 -3.05 44.42 -27.93
N SER A 180 -1.84 44.36 -27.34
CA SER A 180 -0.95 43.19 -27.26
C SER A 180 -1.20 42.27 -26.06
N THR A 181 -2.00 42.70 -25.08
CA THR A 181 -2.23 41.94 -23.82
C THR A 181 -2.77 40.53 -24.06
N VAL A 182 -3.54 40.30 -25.12
CA VAL A 182 -4.12 38.98 -25.41
C VAL A 182 -3.08 38.00 -25.97
N LYS A 183 -2.08 38.47 -26.74
CA LYS A 183 -1.07 37.59 -27.34
C LYS A 183 -0.02 37.13 -26.32
N ASP A 184 0.38 38.02 -25.41
CA ASP A 184 1.39 37.70 -24.38
C ASP A 184 0.83 36.77 -23.31
N VAL A 185 -0.45 36.93 -22.92
CA VAL A 185 -1.13 36.02 -22.01
C VAL A 185 -1.34 34.65 -22.64
N ALA A 186 -1.76 34.59 -23.91
CA ALA A 186 -1.89 33.33 -24.64
C ALA A 186 -0.54 32.61 -24.81
N TYR A 187 0.54 33.35 -25.05
CA TYR A 187 1.90 32.81 -25.12
C TYR A 187 2.37 32.27 -23.78
N ALA A 188 2.17 33.01 -22.68
CA ALA A 188 2.51 32.58 -21.33
C ALA A 188 1.73 31.33 -20.90
N ASP A 189 0.43 31.24 -21.23
CA ASP A 189 -0.40 30.09 -20.92
C ASP A 189 -0.01 28.85 -21.76
N ASN A 190 0.32 29.03 -23.03
CA ASN A 190 0.86 27.95 -23.86
C ASN A 190 2.22 27.47 -23.35
N LEU A 191 3.09 28.38 -22.90
CA LEU A 191 4.38 28.02 -22.29
C LEU A 191 4.19 27.23 -20.98
N ARG A 192 3.25 27.65 -20.12
CA ARG A 192 2.89 26.92 -18.89
C ARG A 192 2.34 25.53 -19.18
N ARG A 193 1.47 25.40 -20.19
CA ARG A 193 0.96 24.09 -20.64
C ARG A 193 2.11 23.21 -21.13
N ASN A 194 3.01 23.74 -21.96
CA ASN A 194 4.17 22.99 -22.45
C ASN A 194 5.12 22.58 -21.32
N ILE A 195 5.37 23.44 -20.33
CA ILE A 195 6.16 23.08 -19.14
C ILE A 195 5.47 21.97 -18.34
N LYS A 196 4.14 22.00 -18.20
CA LYS A 196 3.40 20.93 -17.52
C LYS A 196 3.47 19.61 -18.28
N LEU A 197 3.31 19.65 -19.60
CA LEU A 197 3.39 18.47 -20.47
C LEU A 197 4.80 17.87 -20.48
N THR A 198 5.84 18.70 -20.56
CA THR A 198 7.24 18.24 -20.52
C THR A 198 7.60 17.65 -19.16
N LYS A 199 7.16 18.25 -18.05
CA LYS A 199 7.32 17.64 -16.72
C LYS A 199 6.64 16.27 -16.63
N ALA A 200 5.40 16.16 -17.11
CA ALA A 200 4.70 14.88 -17.14
C ALA A 200 5.43 13.82 -17.99
N ALA A 201 6.01 14.21 -19.13
CA ALA A 201 6.82 13.32 -19.96
C ALA A 201 8.12 12.89 -19.27
N VAL A 202 8.79 13.81 -18.58
CA VAL A 202 9.98 13.50 -17.76
C VAL A 202 9.63 12.57 -16.60
N ASP A 203 8.50 12.79 -15.93
CA ASP A 203 8.04 11.93 -14.85
C ASP A 203 7.71 10.53 -15.37
N GLN A 204 7.01 10.41 -16.51
CA GLN A 204 6.74 9.12 -17.14
C GLN A 204 8.01 8.36 -17.53
N THR A 205 8.98 9.04 -18.15
CA THR A 205 10.27 8.41 -18.53
C THR A 205 11.09 8.04 -17.29
N SER A 206 11.09 8.85 -16.24
CA SER A 206 11.75 8.53 -14.97
C SER A 206 11.13 7.28 -14.31
N GLN A 207 9.81 7.13 -14.37
CA GLN A 207 9.12 5.95 -13.85
C GLN A 207 9.43 4.70 -14.67
N ILE A 208 9.45 4.80 -16.00
CA ILE A 208 9.79 3.67 -16.88
C ILE A 208 11.24 3.24 -16.64
N THR A 209 12.18 4.18 -16.60
CA THR A 209 13.59 3.86 -16.33
C THR A 209 13.82 3.30 -14.94
N ALA A 210 13.09 3.77 -13.92
CA ALA A 210 13.12 3.18 -12.58
C ALA A 210 12.59 1.74 -12.57
N ARG A 211 11.49 1.46 -13.29
CA ARG A 211 10.96 0.09 -13.45
C ARG A 211 11.97 -0.84 -14.13
N LEU A 212 12.57 -0.40 -15.23
CA LEU A 212 13.58 -1.18 -15.96
C LEU A 212 14.82 -1.44 -15.09
N ARG A 213 15.27 -0.45 -14.31
CA ARG A 213 16.38 -0.62 -13.36
C ARG A 213 16.02 -1.62 -12.26
N ALA A 214 14.83 -1.54 -11.68
CA ALA A 214 14.37 -2.49 -10.69
C ALA A 214 14.32 -3.92 -11.27
N GLU A 215 13.84 -4.09 -12.50
CA GLU A 215 13.83 -5.39 -13.17
C GLU A 215 15.24 -5.93 -13.42
N ALA A 216 16.16 -5.10 -13.94
CA ALA A 216 17.56 -5.46 -14.12
C ALA A 216 18.24 -5.87 -12.81
N THR A 217 17.99 -5.14 -11.71
CA THR A 217 18.52 -5.52 -10.39
C THR A 217 17.99 -6.87 -9.91
N ARG A 218 16.71 -7.18 -10.17
CA ARG A 218 16.12 -8.50 -9.84
C ARG A 218 16.82 -9.61 -10.61
N TYR A 219 17.03 -9.45 -11.92
CA TYR A 219 17.77 -10.42 -12.72
C TYR A 219 19.21 -10.61 -12.22
N ILE A 220 19.91 -9.53 -11.88
CA ILE A 220 21.28 -9.60 -11.34
C ILE A 220 21.29 -10.31 -9.99
N THR A 221 20.35 -10.02 -9.09
CA THR A 221 20.28 -10.71 -7.78
C THR A 221 19.96 -12.19 -7.94
N SER A 222 19.06 -12.55 -8.86
CA SER A 222 18.72 -13.94 -9.17
C SER A 222 19.92 -14.68 -9.79
N SER A 223 20.63 -14.05 -10.72
CA SER A 223 21.84 -14.62 -11.31
C SER A 223 22.95 -14.80 -10.27
N LYS A 224 23.13 -13.84 -9.35
CA LYS A 224 24.08 -13.95 -8.24
C LYS A 224 23.71 -15.05 -7.25
N SER A 225 22.43 -15.25 -6.93
CA SER A 225 22.02 -16.34 -6.04
C SER A 225 22.26 -17.71 -6.70
N ILE A 226 21.99 -17.85 -8.00
CA ILE A 226 22.30 -19.06 -8.76
C ILE A 226 23.82 -19.32 -8.78
N ALA A 227 24.64 -18.28 -9.03
CA ALA A 227 26.10 -18.40 -9.03
C ALA A 227 26.64 -18.78 -7.64
N ASN A 228 26.10 -18.19 -6.57
CA ASN A 228 26.47 -18.53 -5.19
C ASN A 228 26.09 -19.99 -4.89
N HIS A 229 24.88 -20.43 -5.26
CA HIS A 229 24.50 -21.83 -5.13
C HIS A 229 25.45 -22.74 -5.89
N LEU A 230 25.78 -22.44 -7.15
CA LEU A 230 26.72 -23.25 -7.94
C LEU A 230 28.10 -23.34 -7.27
N ASN A 231 28.59 -22.23 -6.71
CA ASN A 231 29.87 -22.19 -5.99
C ASN A 231 29.81 -22.99 -4.68
N ASP A 232 28.70 -22.94 -3.96
CA ASP A 232 28.46 -23.79 -2.79
C ASP A 232 28.46 -25.28 -3.20
N TRP A 233 27.76 -25.64 -4.27
CA TRP A 233 27.78 -27.01 -4.82
C TRP A 233 29.19 -27.45 -5.24
N GLN A 234 29.97 -26.58 -5.88
CA GLN A 234 31.38 -26.86 -6.21
C GLN A 234 32.26 -27.04 -4.97
N LYS A 235 31.93 -26.40 -3.85
CA LYS A 235 32.64 -26.60 -2.59
C LYS A 235 32.30 -27.94 -1.93
N TYR A 236 31.08 -28.43 -2.09
CA TYR A 236 30.65 -29.75 -1.60
C TYR A 236 31.03 -30.91 -2.55
N TRP A 237 31.29 -30.63 -3.83
CA TRP A 237 31.63 -31.64 -4.84
C TRP A 237 32.86 -32.52 -4.48
N PRO A 238 33.98 -31.98 -3.98
CA PRO A 238 35.14 -32.79 -3.59
C PRO A 238 34.88 -33.70 -2.38
N ALA A 239 33.86 -33.40 -1.55
CA ALA A 239 33.49 -34.26 -0.43
C ALA A 239 32.71 -35.53 -0.88
N LEU A 240 32.18 -35.54 -2.10
CA LEU A 240 31.56 -36.72 -2.74
C LEU A 240 32.58 -37.57 -3.52
N GLU A 241 33.78 -37.06 -3.75
CA GLU A 241 34.88 -37.77 -4.41
C GLU A 241 35.38 -39.00 -3.62
N PRO A 242 35.57 -38.95 -2.28
CA PRO A 242 35.84 -40.17 -1.50
C PRO A 242 34.66 -41.16 -1.50
N GLN A 243 33.45 -40.72 -1.83
CA GLN A 243 32.31 -41.61 -2.01
C GLN A 243 32.40 -42.38 -3.34
N LYS A 244 33.05 -41.83 -4.38
CA LYS A 244 33.32 -42.56 -5.63
C LYS A 244 34.35 -43.65 -5.43
N GLU A 245 35.45 -43.36 -4.72
CA GLU A 245 36.45 -44.38 -4.39
C GLU A 245 35.81 -45.50 -3.55
N SER A 246 34.98 -45.15 -2.56
CA SER A 246 34.23 -46.15 -1.80
C SER A 246 33.24 -46.94 -2.67
N THR A 247 32.58 -46.33 -3.66
CA THR A 247 31.70 -47.08 -4.58
C THR A 247 32.48 -47.99 -5.53
N GLU A 248 33.66 -47.57 -5.99
CA GLU A 248 34.53 -48.41 -6.82
C GLU A 248 35.07 -49.60 -6.02
N GLU A 249 35.43 -49.40 -4.76
CA GLU A 249 35.78 -50.49 -3.83
C GLU A 249 34.62 -51.47 -3.64
N LEU A 250 33.40 -50.98 -3.43
CA LEU A 250 32.20 -51.82 -3.32
C LEU A 250 31.90 -52.58 -4.61
N ASP A 251 32.02 -51.93 -5.77
CA ASP A 251 31.83 -52.56 -7.07
C ASP A 251 32.89 -53.65 -7.29
N ASN A 252 34.14 -53.40 -6.88
CA ASN A 252 35.22 -54.39 -6.95
C ASN A 252 34.95 -55.60 -6.04
N GLU A 253 34.47 -55.36 -4.82
CA GLU A 253 34.06 -56.43 -3.90
C GLU A 253 32.86 -57.22 -4.44
N GLU A 254 31.84 -56.56 -4.98
CA GLU A 254 30.69 -57.22 -5.59
C GLU A 254 31.11 -58.10 -6.77
N ASN A 255 31.98 -57.57 -7.65
CA ASN A 255 32.54 -58.34 -8.76
C ASN A 255 33.35 -59.55 -8.27
N ALA A 256 34.14 -59.40 -7.19
CA ALA A 256 34.89 -60.50 -6.60
C ALA A 256 33.94 -61.59 -6.03
N MET A 257 32.84 -61.19 -5.39
CA MET A 257 31.81 -62.11 -4.88
C MET A 257 31.12 -62.86 -6.02
N VAL A 258 30.84 -62.20 -7.15
CA VAL A 258 30.27 -62.83 -8.35
C VAL A 258 31.23 -63.87 -8.93
N VAL A 259 32.51 -63.55 -9.03
CA VAL A 259 33.55 -64.50 -9.51
C VAL A 259 33.64 -65.72 -8.59
N GLU A 260 33.64 -65.50 -7.28
CA GLU A 260 33.70 -66.61 -6.31
C GLU A 260 32.44 -67.47 -6.34
N ARG A 261 31.26 -66.87 -6.49
CA ARG A 261 29.99 -67.59 -6.67
C ARG A 261 30.03 -68.49 -7.90
N ARG A 262 30.53 -68.00 -9.03
CA ARG A 262 30.73 -68.82 -10.25
C ARG A 262 31.68 -69.99 -10.01
N ARG A 263 32.80 -69.74 -9.33
CA ARG A 263 33.77 -70.78 -8.94
C ARG A 263 33.12 -71.88 -8.09
N LEU A 264 32.30 -71.50 -7.11
CA LEU A 264 31.57 -72.44 -6.25
C LEU A 264 30.54 -73.25 -7.03
N ILE A 265 29.79 -72.62 -7.95
CA ILE A 265 28.80 -73.30 -8.79
C ILE A 265 29.49 -74.28 -9.75
N ARG A 266 30.64 -73.91 -10.32
CA ARG A 266 31.48 -74.84 -11.09
C ARG A 266 31.90 -76.05 -10.25
N GLY A 267 32.30 -75.83 -8.99
CA GLY A 267 32.57 -76.92 -8.05
C GLY A 267 31.35 -77.81 -7.80
N LEU A 268 30.14 -77.25 -7.73
CA LEU A 268 28.91 -78.05 -7.63
C LEU A 268 28.65 -78.90 -8.87
N MET A 269 29.00 -78.44 -10.07
CA MET A 269 28.89 -79.24 -11.30
C MET A 269 29.82 -80.46 -11.27
N GLU A 270 30.98 -80.35 -10.62
CA GLU A 270 31.91 -81.47 -10.44
C GLU A 270 31.44 -82.44 -9.34
N ILE A 271 30.85 -81.94 -8.26
CA ILE A 271 30.35 -82.77 -7.14
C ILE A 271 29.03 -83.47 -7.49
N PHE A 272 28.16 -82.78 -8.23
CA PHE A 272 26.84 -83.26 -8.64
C PHE A 272 26.70 -83.25 -10.17
N PRO A 273 27.45 -84.10 -10.89
CA PRO A 273 27.41 -84.12 -12.35
C PRO A 273 26.00 -84.50 -12.83
N ILE A 274 25.46 -83.68 -13.75
CA ILE A 274 24.17 -83.92 -14.40
C ILE A 274 24.41 -84.23 -15.88
N ASP A 275 24.27 -85.50 -16.25
CA ASP A 275 24.59 -85.98 -17.59
C ASP A 275 23.33 -86.48 -18.31
N PRO A 276 23.17 -86.16 -19.61
CA PRO A 276 22.07 -86.70 -20.40
C PRO A 276 22.29 -88.21 -20.61
N ILE A 277 21.22 -88.98 -20.48
CA ILE A 277 21.26 -90.43 -20.74
C ILE A 277 21.27 -90.70 -22.25
N ASP A 278 20.41 -89.98 -22.98
CA ASP A 278 20.17 -90.13 -24.42
C ASP A 278 19.79 -88.76 -25.06
N ARG A 279 19.40 -88.75 -26.34
CA ARG A 279 18.82 -87.56 -27.02
C ARG A 279 17.41 -87.20 -26.53
N THR A 280 16.79 -88.05 -25.72
CA THR A 280 15.57 -87.75 -24.98
C THR A 280 15.93 -86.94 -23.74
N PHE A 281 15.08 -86.01 -23.30
CA PHE A 281 15.32 -85.08 -22.16
C PHE A 281 15.40 -85.79 -20.78
N HIS A 282 16.10 -86.91 -20.70
CA HIS A 282 16.36 -87.70 -19.52
C HIS A 282 17.80 -87.46 -19.06
N PHE A 283 17.94 -87.16 -17.78
CA PHE A 283 19.22 -86.85 -17.17
C PHE A 283 19.46 -87.76 -15.97
N THR A 284 20.74 -87.98 -15.68
CA THR A 284 21.21 -88.58 -14.43
C THR A 284 21.77 -87.51 -13.52
N ILE A 285 21.80 -87.76 -12.21
CA ILE A 285 22.60 -87.01 -11.25
C ILE A 285 23.53 -87.99 -10.55
N CYS A 286 24.84 -87.74 -10.58
CA CYS A 286 25.86 -88.66 -10.05
C CYS A 286 25.73 -90.10 -10.62
N GLY A 287 25.35 -90.22 -11.89
CA GLY A 287 25.13 -91.53 -12.55
C GLY A 287 23.81 -92.22 -12.22
N LEU A 288 22.95 -91.62 -11.39
CA LEU A 288 21.63 -92.16 -11.05
C LEU A 288 20.54 -91.49 -11.91
N PRO A 289 19.73 -92.26 -12.67
CA PRO A 289 18.65 -91.71 -13.49
C PRO A 289 17.52 -91.14 -12.63
N MET A 290 17.02 -89.96 -13.01
CA MET A 290 15.84 -89.38 -12.38
C MET A 290 14.57 -90.13 -12.80
N PRO A 291 13.77 -90.65 -11.85
CA PRO A 291 12.47 -91.22 -12.14
C PRO A 291 11.55 -90.20 -12.82
N SER A 292 10.79 -90.63 -13.84
CA SER A 292 9.69 -89.82 -14.35
C SER A 292 8.68 -89.56 -13.22
N VAL A 293 8.27 -88.30 -13.06
CA VAL A 293 7.34 -87.85 -12.01
C VAL A 293 6.02 -88.63 -11.99
N PHE A 294 5.59 -89.15 -13.14
CA PHE A 294 4.35 -89.93 -13.30
C PHE A 294 4.49 -91.41 -12.96
N SER A 295 5.73 -91.89 -12.86
CA SER A 295 6.05 -93.31 -12.76
C SER A 295 6.94 -93.62 -11.56
N ILE A 296 7.02 -92.71 -10.60
CA ILE A 296 7.95 -92.77 -9.46
C ILE A 296 7.78 -94.05 -8.61
N ASN A 297 6.59 -94.65 -8.62
CA ASN A 297 6.29 -95.92 -7.94
C ASN A 297 6.89 -97.16 -8.60
N HIS A 298 7.27 -97.07 -9.87
CA HIS A 298 7.83 -98.19 -10.63
C HIS A 298 9.36 -98.30 -10.49
N TYR A 299 9.98 -97.35 -9.79
CA TYR A 299 11.42 -97.33 -9.53
C TYR A 299 11.73 -97.86 -8.13
N ASP A 300 12.97 -98.33 -7.94
CA ASP A 300 13.45 -98.76 -6.63
C ASP A 300 13.34 -97.59 -5.62
N PRO A 301 12.59 -97.75 -4.52
CA PRO A 301 12.40 -96.67 -3.54
C PRO A 301 13.71 -96.19 -2.91
N VAL A 302 14.75 -97.02 -2.87
CA VAL A 302 16.08 -96.62 -2.38
C VAL A 302 16.75 -95.66 -3.36
N GLN A 303 16.73 -96.00 -4.65
CA GLN A 303 17.25 -95.16 -5.73
C GLN A 303 16.52 -93.80 -5.79
N VAL A 304 15.19 -93.81 -5.72
CA VAL A 304 14.37 -92.59 -5.75
C VAL A 304 14.76 -91.65 -4.61
N GLY A 305 14.86 -92.18 -3.39
CA GLY A 305 15.27 -91.39 -2.21
C GLY A 305 16.69 -90.83 -2.37
N ALA A 306 17.63 -91.63 -2.89
CA ALA A 306 19.01 -91.18 -3.13
C ALA A 306 19.06 -90.00 -4.13
N VAL A 307 18.40 -90.13 -5.28
CA VAL A 307 18.34 -89.08 -6.32
C VAL A 307 17.71 -87.80 -5.78
N LEU A 308 16.54 -87.90 -5.16
CA LEU A 308 15.85 -86.75 -4.59
C LEU A 308 16.63 -86.11 -3.44
N GLY A 309 17.37 -86.91 -2.67
CA GLY A 309 18.29 -86.43 -1.63
C GLY A 309 19.46 -85.62 -2.19
N LEU A 310 20.08 -86.09 -3.27
CA LEU A 310 21.13 -85.36 -3.97
C LEU A 310 20.61 -84.04 -4.55
N ILE A 311 19.42 -84.07 -5.17
CA ILE A 311 18.75 -82.86 -5.69
C ILE A 311 18.43 -81.89 -4.56
N ALA A 312 17.88 -82.36 -3.44
CA ALA A 312 17.58 -81.55 -2.27
C ALA A 312 18.83 -80.85 -1.74
N GLN A 313 19.94 -81.58 -1.63
CA GLN A 313 21.24 -81.01 -1.21
C GLN A 313 21.73 -79.97 -2.22
N LEU A 314 21.68 -80.26 -3.52
CA LEU A 314 22.11 -79.36 -4.58
C LEU A 314 21.30 -78.06 -4.58
N VAL A 315 19.96 -78.14 -4.48
CA VAL A 315 19.07 -76.97 -4.45
C VAL A 315 19.34 -76.08 -3.23
N VAL A 316 19.61 -76.68 -2.06
CA VAL A 316 19.97 -75.93 -0.86
C VAL A 316 21.32 -75.22 -1.02
N LEU A 317 22.31 -75.88 -1.63
CA LEU A 317 23.62 -75.26 -1.90
C LEU A 317 23.50 -74.14 -2.93
N LEU A 318 22.76 -74.34 -4.01
CA LEU A 318 22.49 -73.32 -5.03
C LEU A 318 21.78 -72.11 -4.43
N SER A 319 20.74 -72.33 -3.61
CA SER A 319 20.05 -71.25 -2.89
C SER A 319 21.00 -70.41 -2.04
N ARG A 320 21.92 -71.06 -1.31
CA ARG A 320 22.90 -70.35 -0.47
C ARG A 320 23.94 -69.60 -1.29
N TYR A 321 24.44 -70.17 -2.37
CA TYR A 321 25.45 -69.52 -3.20
C TYR A 321 24.88 -68.38 -4.03
N LEU A 322 23.66 -68.53 -4.56
CA LEU A 322 22.96 -67.49 -5.31
C LEU A 322 22.33 -66.41 -4.41
N ASP A 323 22.33 -66.63 -3.10
CA ASP A 323 21.67 -65.78 -2.09
C ASP A 323 20.17 -65.59 -2.35
N VAL A 324 19.47 -66.70 -2.61
CA VAL A 324 18.04 -66.71 -2.92
C VAL A 324 17.29 -67.52 -1.88
N ALA A 325 16.40 -66.88 -1.13
CA ALA A 325 15.59 -67.52 -0.10
C ALA A 325 14.51 -68.44 -0.70
N LEU A 326 14.54 -69.73 -0.38
CA LEU A 326 13.54 -70.70 -0.88
C LEU A 326 12.19 -70.55 -0.16
N PRO A 327 11.05 -70.48 -0.86
CA PRO A 327 9.71 -70.43 -0.25
C PRO A 327 9.38 -71.65 0.58
N TYR A 328 9.89 -72.82 0.15
CA TYR A 328 9.65 -74.09 0.78
C TYR A 328 10.97 -74.63 1.33
N PRO A 329 11.29 -74.43 2.63
CA PRO A 329 12.56 -74.86 3.17
C PRO A 329 12.80 -76.36 2.99
N ILE A 330 13.97 -76.73 2.46
CA ILE A 330 14.40 -78.11 2.28
C ILE A 330 15.36 -78.48 3.42
N ARG A 331 15.16 -79.65 4.03
CA ARG A 331 16.08 -80.24 5.01
C ARG A 331 16.76 -81.46 4.38
N PRO A 332 17.99 -81.31 3.89
CA PRO A 332 18.71 -82.42 3.30
C PRO A 332 19.14 -83.39 4.40
N TYR A 333 18.75 -84.65 4.23
CA TYR A 333 19.06 -85.75 5.15
C TYR A 333 19.32 -87.03 4.32
N GLY A 334 20.21 -86.90 3.34
CA GLY A 334 20.53 -87.98 2.39
C GLY A 334 19.28 -88.51 1.68
N SER A 335 19.11 -89.83 1.66
CA SER A 335 17.97 -90.50 1.02
C SER A 335 16.63 -90.30 1.72
N GLN A 336 16.60 -89.61 2.87
CA GLN A 336 15.41 -89.28 3.66
C GLN A 336 15.23 -87.76 3.83
N SER A 337 15.59 -87.00 2.79
CA SER A 337 15.41 -85.54 2.76
C SER A 337 13.94 -85.14 2.68
N TYR A 338 13.53 -84.07 3.35
CA TYR A 338 12.14 -83.59 3.34
C TYR A 338 12.03 -82.09 3.06
N ILE A 339 10.85 -81.68 2.62
CA ILE A 339 10.50 -80.29 2.32
C ILE A 339 9.34 -79.82 3.19
N ILE A 340 9.35 -78.56 3.58
CA ILE A 340 8.36 -77.99 4.49
C ILE A 340 7.52 -76.96 3.74
N ASP A 341 6.20 -77.09 3.81
CA ASP A 341 5.29 -76.07 3.31
C ASP A 341 4.98 -75.03 4.41
N THR A 342 5.57 -73.84 4.28
CA THR A 342 5.31 -72.71 5.18
C THR A 342 4.18 -71.81 4.69
N VAL A 343 3.72 -71.97 3.43
CA VAL A 343 2.83 -71.04 2.75
C VAL A 343 1.38 -71.51 2.81
N SER A 344 1.12 -72.79 2.50
CA SER A 344 -0.27 -73.26 2.44
C SER A 344 -0.88 -73.46 3.83
N LYS A 345 -2.17 -73.14 3.97
CA LYS A 345 -2.96 -73.37 5.19
C LYS A 345 -3.44 -74.83 5.26
N LEU A 346 -2.52 -75.77 5.33
CA LEU A 346 -2.84 -77.19 5.48
C LEU A 346 -3.10 -77.55 6.95
N GLN A 347 -4.05 -78.44 7.20
CA GLN A 347 -4.25 -79.08 8.51
C GLN A 347 -3.35 -80.32 8.63
N GLY A 348 -2.65 -80.46 9.76
CA GLY A 348 -1.75 -81.57 10.04
C GLY A 348 -0.27 -81.29 9.75
N SER A 349 0.53 -82.36 9.57
CA SER A 349 1.98 -82.21 9.33
C SER A 349 2.26 -81.52 7.99
N ARG A 350 3.02 -80.44 8.06
CA ARG A 350 3.49 -79.63 6.91
C ARG A 350 4.83 -80.09 6.34
N THR A 351 5.31 -81.24 6.81
CA THR A 351 6.55 -81.85 6.35
C THR A 351 6.23 -82.93 5.33
N PHE A 352 6.80 -82.81 4.15
CA PHE A 352 6.58 -83.69 3.02
C PHE A 352 7.86 -84.45 2.67
N PRO A 353 7.81 -85.79 2.58
CA PRO A 353 8.98 -86.61 2.30
C PRO A 353 9.40 -86.49 0.83
N LEU A 354 10.71 -86.42 0.58
CA LEU A 354 11.30 -86.57 -0.76
C LEU A 354 11.87 -87.98 -0.94
N TRP A 355 11.13 -88.99 -0.48
CA TRP A 355 11.44 -90.41 -0.63
C TRP A 355 10.14 -91.22 -0.67
N THR A 356 10.15 -92.36 -1.35
CA THR A 356 8.96 -93.22 -1.48
C THR A 356 8.91 -94.34 -0.46
N LYS A 357 10.06 -94.76 0.10
CA LYS A 357 10.13 -95.86 1.08
C LYS A 357 9.34 -95.56 2.35
N GLY A 358 8.21 -96.24 2.55
CA GLY A 358 7.36 -96.08 3.74
C GLY A 358 6.60 -94.75 3.81
N ALA A 359 6.60 -93.97 2.73
CA ALA A 359 5.86 -92.71 2.60
C ALA A 359 4.59 -92.90 1.77
N LEU A 360 3.55 -92.12 2.07
CA LEU A 360 2.33 -92.10 1.28
C LEU A 360 2.59 -91.35 -0.04
N LEU A 361 2.31 -91.99 -1.18
CA LEU A 361 2.61 -91.48 -2.51
C LEU A 361 2.15 -90.03 -2.74
N TYR A 362 0.89 -89.71 -2.42
CA TYR A 362 0.35 -88.36 -2.64
C TYR A 362 1.12 -87.27 -1.87
N ARG A 363 1.75 -87.61 -0.73
CA ARG A 363 2.61 -86.68 0.02
C ARG A 363 3.96 -86.50 -0.65
N VAL A 364 4.49 -87.54 -1.28
CA VAL A 364 5.74 -87.49 -2.06
C VAL A 364 5.52 -86.66 -3.32
N GLU A 365 4.42 -86.89 -4.04
CA GLU A 365 4.04 -86.10 -5.23
C GLU A 365 3.88 -84.62 -4.90
N TYR A 366 3.25 -84.31 -3.76
CA TYR A 366 3.17 -82.94 -3.28
C TYR A 366 4.53 -82.36 -2.91
N GLY A 367 5.38 -83.11 -2.19
CA GLY A 367 6.74 -82.69 -1.87
C GLY A 367 7.58 -82.40 -3.12
N LEU A 368 7.45 -83.23 -4.15
CA LEU A 368 8.11 -83.05 -5.44
C LEU A 368 7.60 -81.80 -6.19
N TYR A 369 6.30 -81.52 -6.12
CA TYR A 369 5.73 -80.28 -6.64
C TYR A 369 6.34 -79.03 -5.96
N LEU A 370 6.45 -79.04 -4.62
CA LEU A 370 7.09 -77.96 -3.87
C LEU A 370 8.57 -77.79 -4.23
N LEU A 371 9.28 -78.91 -4.41
CA LEU A 371 10.68 -78.90 -4.86
C LEU A 371 10.81 -78.25 -6.24
N HIS A 372 9.89 -78.55 -7.17
CA HIS A 372 9.90 -77.90 -8.47
C HIS A 372 9.64 -76.40 -8.38
N LYS A 373 8.73 -75.95 -7.49
CA LYS A 373 8.49 -74.52 -7.27
C LYS A 373 9.71 -73.79 -6.70
N ASN A 374 10.48 -74.44 -5.84
CA ASN A 374 11.76 -73.91 -5.40
C ASN A 374 12.76 -73.76 -6.56
N ILE A 375 12.84 -74.74 -7.45
CA ILE A 375 13.73 -74.68 -8.63
C ILE A 375 13.27 -73.58 -9.60
N GLU A 376 11.97 -73.45 -9.83
CA GLU A 376 11.40 -72.36 -10.62
C GLU A 376 11.80 -71.00 -10.05
N GLN A 377 11.73 -70.81 -8.74
CA GLN A 377 12.18 -69.56 -8.14
C GLN A 377 13.69 -69.32 -8.33
N LEU A 378 14.52 -70.34 -8.17
CA LEU A 378 15.96 -70.19 -8.43
C LEU A 378 16.22 -69.79 -9.88
N MET A 379 15.51 -70.38 -10.85
CA MET A 379 15.62 -70.00 -12.26
C MET A 379 15.14 -68.56 -12.51
N LEU A 380 14.00 -68.17 -11.94
CA LEU A 380 13.49 -66.80 -12.05
C LEU A 380 14.43 -65.76 -11.45
N SER A 381 15.14 -66.09 -10.35
CA SER A 381 16.14 -65.19 -9.76
C SER A 381 17.30 -64.86 -10.70
N GLN A 382 17.57 -65.73 -11.67
CA GLN A 382 18.62 -65.58 -12.68
C GLN A 382 18.06 -65.18 -14.06
N ASN A 383 16.81 -64.72 -14.11
CA ASN A 383 16.08 -64.36 -15.34
C ASN A 383 15.97 -65.50 -16.37
N LEU A 384 15.90 -66.76 -15.91
CA LEU A 384 15.70 -67.93 -16.77
C LEU A 384 14.24 -68.35 -16.84
N ALA A 385 13.74 -68.56 -18.06
CA ALA A 385 12.41 -69.10 -18.29
C ALA A 385 12.38 -70.63 -18.06
N VAL A 386 11.39 -71.10 -17.31
CA VAL A 386 11.14 -72.54 -17.11
C VAL A 386 10.22 -73.03 -18.21
N ALA A 387 10.72 -73.89 -19.10
CA ALA A 387 9.91 -74.46 -20.18
C ALA A 387 8.93 -75.54 -19.68
N ASP A 388 9.43 -76.50 -18.90
CA ASP A 388 8.62 -77.52 -18.22
C ASP A 388 9.11 -77.69 -16.78
N LEU A 389 8.20 -77.47 -15.84
CA LEU A 389 8.44 -77.58 -14.41
C LEU A 389 8.84 -79.01 -13.99
N LYS A 390 8.40 -80.02 -14.75
CA LYS A 390 8.63 -81.45 -14.46
C LYS A 390 10.03 -81.92 -14.84
N GLN A 391 10.77 -81.17 -15.68
CA GLN A 391 12.12 -81.51 -16.09
C GLN A 391 13.16 -81.02 -15.06
N THR A 392 13.10 -81.58 -13.85
CA THR A 392 13.89 -81.16 -12.68
C THR A 392 15.38 -81.01 -12.97
N LEU A 393 16.01 -82.08 -13.50
CA LEU A 393 17.45 -82.11 -13.74
C LEU A 393 17.88 -81.25 -14.93
N ALA A 394 17.04 -81.14 -15.96
CA ALA A 394 17.32 -80.27 -17.11
C ALA A 394 17.36 -78.80 -16.67
N ASN A 395 16.37 -78.39 -15.86
CA ASN A 395 16.26 -77.06 -15.28
C ASN A 395 17.46 -76.73 -14.38
N LEU A 396 17.88 -77.68 -13.52
CA LEU A 396 19.06 -77.52 -12.67
C LEU A 396 20.37 -77.45 -13.48
N LYS A 397 20.52 -78.28 -14.51
CA LYS A 397 21.69 -78.22 -15.41
C LYS A 397 21.76 -76.88 -16.13
N ASN A 398 20.65 -76.39 -16.66
CA ASN A 398 20.59 -75.08 -17.31
C ASN A 398 20.94 -73.95 -16.33
N LEU A 399 20.38 -73.97 -15.13
CA LEU A 399 20.68 -73.01 -14.08
C LEU A 399 22.19 -72.98 -13.75
N MET A 400 22.80 -74.15 -13.53
CA MET A 400 24.24 -74.23 -13.23
C MET A 400 25.11 -73.74 -14.38
N LEU A 401 24.75 -74.07 -15.63
CA LEU A 401 25.51 -73.63 -16.82
C LEU A 401 25.49 -72.12 -17.02
N VAL A 402 24.36 -71.46 -16.74
CA VAL A 402 24.24 -70.00 -16.87
C VAL A 402 24.96 -69.28 -15.73
N CYS A 403 24.99 -69.89 -14.55
CA CYS A 403 25.57 -69.29 -13.35
C CYS A 403 27.06 -69.66 -13.11
N SER A 404 27.66 -70.52 -13.93
CA SER A 404 29.05 -70.99 -13.81
C SER A 404 30.08 -70.10 -14.52
#